data_AF-A0A814G255-F1
#
_entry.id   AF-A0A814G255-F1
#
_cell.length_a   1.000
_cell.length_b   1.000
_cell.length_c   1.000
_cell.angle_alpha   90.00
_cell.angle_beta   90.00
_cell.angle_gamma   90.00
#
_symmetry.space_group_name_H-M   'P 1'
#
loop_
_entity.id
_entity.type
_entity.pdbx_description
1 polymer ?
#
loop_
_entity_poly.entity_id
_entity_poly.type
_entity_poly.pdbx_seq_one_letter_code
_entity_poly.pdbx_strand_id
1 'polypeptide(L)'
;MSNLIEEQIDRLSYNVLLKELAKRNLSTRGNIDILKTRLTCSCKGYEEQVYKFVAVIDFEATCTAKPPNPYIQEIIEFPVVLIDVAKQEIVDTFHSYCKPVRQPILSDYCKQLTGITQEQVNNALVFTDVFINVERWLNDRNLISDSEQKCLFITDGPSDFKKYLRMQCEISHIIYPNWAYQWFNVKKTFSDFYFVMPGRIQNMLENLHLPFHGNLHSGLDDAINIGRIVIQLIQDGCVLVSNEYYALSRVTSGRNTLLSTAQYDPAKMICLNCSKSHFKDQRSCMEDAVKRIQRSKSHHSQIHSNRSISSKKIPSLLDLPYPSCTNSQTFRHQSSSSRLS
;
A
#
# COMPACT_ATOMS: atom_id res chain seq x y z
N MET A 1 -5.91 17.42 22.95
CA MET A 1 -4.44 17.49 22.94
C MET A 1 -3.86 17.28 21.55
N SER A 2 -4.35 16.31 20.74
CA SER A 2 -3.86 16.05 19.37
C SER A 2 -3.84 17.27 18.45
N ASN A 3 -4.94 18.02 18.37
CA ASN A 3 -5.05 19.16 17.44
C ASN A 3 -4.09 20.32 17.80
N LEU A 4 -3.76 20.48 19.08
CA LEU A 4 -2.84 21.55 19.52
C LEU A 4 -1.39 21.24 19.10
N ILE A 5 -0.98 19.97 19.12
CA ILE A 5 0.36 19.53 18.69
C ILE A 5 0.51 19.75 17.19
N GLU A 6 -0.50 19.37 16.39
CA GLU A 6 -0.53 19.58 14.95
C GLU A 6 -0.39 21.07 14.60
N GLU A 7 -1.22 21.93 15.20
CA GLU A 7 -1.18 23.38 14.98
C GLU A 7 0.17 24.02 15.35
N GLN A 8 0.87 23.46 16.34
CA GLN A 8 2.20 23.93 16.73
C GLN A 8 3.25 23.50 15.71
N ILE A 9 3.25 22.23 15.31
CA ILE A 9 4.19 21.67 14.31
C ILE A 9 4.02 22.38 12.97
N ASP A 10 2.78 22.73 12.60
CA ASP A 10 2.49 23.35 11.32
C ASP A 10 3.12 24.73 11.13
N ARG A 11 3.39 25.43 12.24
CA ARG A 11 4.03 26.75 12.28
C ARG A 11 5.56 26.68 12.33
N LEU A 12 6.14 25.48 12.48
CA LEU A 12 7.59 25.33 12.56
C LEU A 12 8.23 25.58 11.18
N SER A 13 9.36 26.30 11.19
CA SER A 13 10.17 26.45 9.99
C SER A 13 10.92 25.16 9.67
N TYR A 14 11.33 25.00 8.42
CA TYR A 14 12.07 23.83 7.94
C TYR A 14 13.30 23.51 8.82
N ASN A 15 14.12 24.52 9.15
CA ASN A 15 15.30 24.32 10.00
C ASN A 15 14.97 23.88 11.43
N VAL A 16 13.81 24.27 11.95
CA VAL A 16 13.37 23.82 13.28
C VAL A 16 12.88 22.38 13.20
N LEU A 17 12.13 22.01 12.15
CA LEU A 17 11.71 20.62 11.91
C LEU A 17 12.91 19.68 11.83
N LEU A 18 13.96 20.02 11.08
CA LEU A 18 15.18 19.22 11.00
C LEU A 18 15.82 19.00 12.37
N LYS A 19 15.91 20.04 13.20
CA LYS A 19 16.48 19.94 14.55
C LYS A 19 15.62 19.06 15.46
N GLU A 20 14.29 19.20 15.42
CA GLU A 20 13.38 18.42 16.26
C GLU A 20 13.32 16.94 15.87
N LEU A 21 13.40 16.64 14.57
CA LEU A 21 13.51 15.27 14.07
C LEU A 21 14.85 14.63 14.45
N ALA A 22 15.96 15.36 14.27
CA ALA A 22 17.29 14.88 14.63
C ALA A 22 17.40 14.56 16.13
N LYS A 23 16.83 15.40 17.00
CA LYS A 23 16.76 15.14 18.46
C LYS A 23 16.03 13.83 18.81
N ARG A 24 15.13 13.36 17.94
CA ARG A 24 14.36 12.13 18.10
C ARG A 24 14.96 10.95 17.33
N ASN A 25 16.16 11.10 16.76
CA ASN A 25 16.80 10.11 15.88
C ASN A 25 15.92 9.70 14.68
N LEU A 26 15.11 10.62 14.18
CA LEU A 26 14.26 10.40 13.01
C LEU A 26 14.94 10.91 11.75
N SER A 27 14.58 10.32 10.60
CA SER A 27 15.03 10.78 9.29
C SER A 27 14.72 12.27 9.10
N THR A 28 15.70 13.02 8.64
CA THR A 28 15.58 14.45 8.30
C THR A 28 15.43 14.68 6.79
N ARG A 29 15.11 13.62 6.03
CA ARG A 29 14.93 13.67 4.58
C ARG A 29 13.47 13.93 4.21
N GLY A 30 13.28 14.59 3.08
CA GLY A 30 12.00 14.92 2.49
C GLY A 30 11.65 16.40 2.55
N ASN A 31 10.59 16.76 1.86
CA ASN A 31 10.05 18.12 1.84
C ASN A 31 9.44 18.51 3.20
N ILE A 32 9.01 19.77 3.33
CA ILE A 32 8.46 20.28 4.59
C ILE A 32 7.25 19.48 5.10
N ASP A 33 6.37 19.00 4.21
CA ASP A 33 5.15 18.27 4.57
C ASP A 33 5.49 16.86 5.09
N ILE A 34 6.45 16.16 4.46
CA ILE A 34 6.99 14.89 4.97
C ILE A 34 7.53 15.07 6.40
N LEU A 35 8.36 16.10 6.61
CA LEU A 35 8.98 16.34 7.91
C LEU A 35 7.94 16.66 9.00
N LYS A 36 6.90 17.43 8.65
CA LYS A 36 5.79 17.75 9.55
C LYS A 36 4.97 16.50 9.91
N THR A 37 4.59 15.70 8.92
CA THR A 37 3.86 14.43 9.16
C THR A 37 4.69 13.50 10.06
N ARG A 38 5.96 13.29 9.74
CA ARG A 38 6.87 12.43 10.53
C ARG A 38 6.97 12.89 11.98
N LEU A 39 7.19 14.19 12.21
CA LEU A 39 7.27 14.74 13.56
C LEU A 39 5.93 14.60 14.30
N THR A 40 4.82 14.85 13.60
CA THR A 40 3.47 14.73 14.16
C THR A 40 3.17 13.31 14.63
N CYS A 41 3.43 12.31 13.78
CA CYS A 41 3.24 10.90 14.13
C CYS A 41 4.15 10.50 15.29
N SER A 42 5.41 10.93 15.31
CA SER A 42 6.31 10.63 16.43
C SER A 42 5.83 11.16 17.79
N CYS A 43 5.10 12.28 17.80
CA CYS A 43 4.53 12.86 19.02
C CYS A 43 3.24 12.15 19.47
N LYS A 44 2.50 11.52 18.54
CA LYS A 44 1.26 10.79 18.83
C LYS A 44 1.50 9.34 19.21
N GLY A 45 2.65 8.78 18.83
CA GLY A 45 2.95 7.35 18.92
C GLY A 45 2.54 6.62 17.64
N TYR A 46 3.01 5.38 17.50
CA TYR A 46 2.74 4.54 16.34
C TYR A 46 1.70 3.48 16.68
N GLU A 47 0.76 3.29 15.75
CA GLU A 47 -0.19 2.18 15.79
C GLU A 47 0.47 0.92 15.21
N GLU A 48 0.03 -0.25 15.68
CA GLU A 48 0.53 -1.53 15.18
C GLU A 48 0.03 -1.81 13.76
N GLN A 49 0.90 -2.43 12.96
CA GLN A 49 0.55 -2.88 11.62
C GLN A 49 -0.28 -4.16 11.70
N VAL A 50 -1.32 -4.25 10.87
CA VAL A 50 -2.18 -5.44 10.82
C VAL A 50 -1.50 -6.60 10.09
N TYR A 51 -0.74 -6.29 9.05
CA TYR A 51 -0.09 -7.29 8.20
C TYR A 51 1.36 -7.52 8.62
N LYS A 52 1.78 -8.79 8.63
CA LYS A 52 3.19 -9.16 8.90
C LYS A 52 4.08 -8.95 7.68
N PHE A 53 3.49 -9.16 6.50
CA PHE A 53 4.17 -9.00 5.22
C PHE A 53 3.34 -8.12 4.30
N VAL A 54 4.03 -7.42 3.40
CA VAL A 54 3.40 -6.78 2.25
C VAL A 54 4.15 -7.16 0.98
N ALA A 55 3.40 -7.30 -0.12
CA ALA A 55 3.92 -7.72 -1.42
C ALA A 55 3.62 -6.66 -2.47
N VAL A 56 4.65 -6.05 -3.03
CA VAL A 56 4.54 -5.03 -4.07
C VAL A 56 4.59 -5.70 -5.44
N ILE A 57 3.64 -5.34 -6.30
CA ILE A 57 3.55 -5.81 -7.69
C ILE A 57 3.42 -4.59 -8.59
N ASP A 58 4.20 -4.59 -9.67
CA ASP A 58 4.13 -3.59 -10.74
C ASP A 58 4.34 -4.29 -12.08
N PHE A 59 3.26 -4.47 -12.86
CA PHE A 59 3.34 -5.22 -14.10
C PHE A 59 3.82 -4.35 -15.25
N GLU A 60 4.73 -4.88 -16.05
CA GLU A 60 4.89 -4.39 -17.42
C GLU A 60 3.98 -5.16 -18.37
N ALA A 61 3.43 -4.44 -19.34
CA ALA A 61 2.50 -4.99 -20.31
C ALA A 61 2.82 -4.51 -21.73
N THR A 62 2.39 -5.29 -22.74
CA THR A 62 2.52 -4.88 -24.14
C THR A 62 1.88 -3.51 -24.35
N CYS A 63 2.56 -2.66 -25.12
CA CYS A 63 2.09 -1.31 -25.43
C CYS A 63 2.58 -0.85 -26.80
N THR A 64 1.94 0.18 -27.36
CA THR A 64 2.38 0.85 -28.59
C THR A 64 2.14 2.35 -28.46
N ALA A 65 2.87 3.17 -29.21
CA ALA A 65 2.72 4.63 -29.18
C ALA A 65 1.34 5.10 -29.70
N LYS A 66 0.71 4.32 -30.58
CA LYS A 66 -0.60 4.59 -31.18
C LYS A 66 -1.44 3.31 -31.10
N PRO A 67 -1.97 2.97 -29.93
CA PRO A 67 -2.72 1.74 -29.75
C PRO A 67 -4.03 1.81 -30.57
N PRO A 68 -4.38 0.75 -31.32
CA PRO A 68 -5.71 0.64 -31.92
C PRO A 68 -6.79 0.59 -30.82
N ASN A 69 -8.05 0.82 -31.16
CA ASN A 69 -9.15 0.66 -30.20
C ASN A 69 -10.10 -0.44 -30.69
N PRO A 70 -10.22 -1.58 -29.98
CA PRO A 70 -9.56 -1.93 -28.72
C PRO A 70 -8.10 -2.40 -28.89
N TYR A 71 -7.23 -2.02 -27.95
CA TYR A 71 -5.90 -2.61 -27.79
C TYR A 71 -5.88 -3.46 -26.54
N ILE A 72 -5.51 -4.72 -26.69
CA ILE A 72 -5.53 -5.70 -25.61
C ILE A 72 -4.09 -5.92 -25.18
N GLN A 73 -3.79 -5.45 -23.96
CA GLN A 73 -2.48 -5.58 -23.37
C GLN A 73 -2.31 -6.96 -22.75
N GLU A 74 -1.11 -7.52 -22.90
CA GLU A 74 -0.69 -8.77 -22.25
C GLU A 74 0.45 -8.44 -21.27
N ILE A 75 0.44 -9.05 -20.08
CA ILE A 75 1.52 -8.91 -19.10
C ILE A 75 2.78 -9.55 -19.70
N ILE A 76 3.90 -8.83 -19.65
CA ILE A 76 5.22 -9.26 -20.15
C ILE A 76 6.30 -9.28 -19.06
N GLU A 77 6.03 -8.73 -17.88
CA GLU A 77 6.87 -8.84 -16.69
C GLU A 77 5.98 -8.99 -15.44
N PHE A 78 6.32 -9.93 -14.56
CA PHE A 78 5.62 -10.20 -13.31
C PHE A 78 6.62 -10.22 -12.15
N PRO A 79 6.89 -9.06 -11.52
CA PRO A 79 7.65 -8.96 -10.29
C PRO A 79 6.74 -9.08 -9.05
N VAL A 80 7.30 -9.62 -7.97
CA VAL A 80 6.74 -9.51 -6.61
C VAL A 80 7.87 -9.19 -5.65
N VAL A 81 7.80 -8.05 -4.95
CA VAL A 81 8.79 -7.65 -3.94
C VAL A 81 8.16 -7.78 -2.55
N LEU A 82 8.72 -8.66 -1.72
CA LEU A 82 8.19 -8.96 -0.39
C LEU A 82 8.94 -8.18 0.69
N ILE A 83 8.16 -7.53 1.55
CA ILE A 83 8.66 -6.73 2.67
C ILE A 83 8.17 -7.35 3.98
N ASP A 84 9.11 -7.56 4.90
CA ASP A 84 8.81 -7.90 6.29
C ASP A 84 8.55 -6.61 7.05
N VAL A 85 7.31 -6.44 7.53
CA VAL A 85 6.84 -5.18 8.13
C VAL A 85 7.54 -4.90 9.46
N ALA A 86 7.88 -5.94 10.23
CA ALA A 86 8.56 -5.78 11.50
C ALA A 86 10.02 -5.40 11.31
N LYS A 87 10.69 -5.99 10.31
CA LYS A 87 12.08 -5.65 9.96
C LYS A 87 12.19 -4.37 9.16
N GLN A 88 11.12 -3.94 8.49
CA GLN A 88 11.09 -2.81 7.56
C GLN A 88 12.10 -2.97 6.42
N GLU A 89 12.19 -4.18 5.89
CA GLU A 89 13.18 -4.58 4.90
C GLU A 89 12.54 -5.42 3.79
N ILE A 90 13.06 -5.27 2.57
CA ILE A 90 12.78 -6.21 1.49
C ILE A 90 13.50 -7.51 1.83
N VAL A 91 12.74 -8.60 1.97
CA VAL A 91 13.25 -9.89 2.43
C VAL A 91 13.30 -10.95 1.33
N ASP A 92 12.57 -10.73 0.23
CA ASP A 92 12.54 -11.67 -0.89
C ASP A 92 11.97 -11.01 -2.15
N THR A 93 12.25 -11.61 -3.31
CA THR A 93 11.75 -11.17 -4.61
C THR A 93 11.42 -12.36 -5.50
N PHE A 94 10.25 -12.33 -6.14
CA PHE A 94 9.94 -13.14 -7.31
C PHE A 94 10.06 -12.27 -8.56
N HIS A 95 10.59 -12.82 -9.65
CA HIS A 95 10.63 -12.14 -10.94
C HIS A 95 10.50 -13.15 -12.08
N SER A 96 9.68 -12.81 -13.06
CA SER A 96 9.61 -13.54 -14.32
C SER A 96 9.17 -12.61 -15.44
N TYR A 97 9.75 -12.78 -16.61
CA TYR A 97 9.13 -12.31 -17.85
C TYR A 97 7.97 -13.24 -18.24
N CYS A 98 7.05 -12.72 -19.04
CA CYS A 98 5.91 -13.44 -19.59
C CYS A 98 5.94 -13.36 -21.12
N LYS A 99 5.74 -14.49 -21.78
CA LYS A 99 5.62 -14.56 -23.24
C LYS A 99 4.20 -14.18 -23.67
N PRO A 100 3.98 -13.06 -24.38
CA PRO A 100 2.68 -12.72 -24.91
C PRO A 100 2.32 -13.67 -26.06
N VAL A 101 1.05 -14.08 -26.13
CA VAL A 101 0.56 -15.07 -27.10
C VAL A 101 -0.25 -14.41 -28.21
N ARG A 102 -1.01 -13.34 -27.90
CA ARG A 102 -1.79 -12.62 -28.91
C ARG A 102 -0.94 -11.65 -29.72
N GLN A 103 0.02 -11.01 -29.07
CA GLN A 103 0.98 -10.10 -29.68
C GLN A 103 2.41 -10.52 -29.34
N PRO A 104 2.92 -11.62 -29.93
CA PRO A 104 4.22 -12.18 -29.58
C PRO A 104 5.38 -11.22 -29.88
N ILE A 105 5.20 -10.29 -30.82
CA ILE A 105 6.22 -9.32 -31.22
C ILE A 105 5.98 -8.00 -30.51
N LEU A 106 6.93 -7.60 -29.66
CA LEU A 106 6.89 -6.32 -28.96
C LEU A 106 7.12 -5.16 -29.94
N SER A 107 6.34 -4.10 -29.78
CA SER A 107 6.58 -2.87 -30.53
C SER A 107 7.90 -2.21 -30.12
N ASP A 108 8.50 -1.42 -31.01
CA ASP A 108 9.70 -0.65 -30.67
C ASP A 108 9.46 0.32 -29.51
N TYR A 109 8.27 0.90 -29.43
CA TYR A 109 7.86 1.75 -28.32
C TYR A 109 7.87 0.97 -26.99
N CYS A 110 7.34 -0.25 -26.96
CA CYS A 110 7.33 -1.09 -25.77
C CYS A 110 8.75 -1.43 -25.31
N LYS A 111 9.59 -1.91 -26.24
CA LYS A 111 10.99 -2.24 -25.94
C LYS A 111 11.77 -1.03 -25.43
N GLN A 112 11.55 0.15 -26.02
CA GLN A 112 12.21 1.38 -25.60
C GLN A 112 11.70 1.86 -24.23
N LEU A 113 10.40 1.74 -23.97
CA LEU A 113 9.79 2.18 -22.73
C LEU A 113 10.25 1.30 -21.57
N THR A 114 10.13 -0.02 -21.70
CA THR A 114 10.34 -0.96 -20.58
C THR A 114 11.76 -1.53 -20.51
N GLY A 115 12.55 -1.38 -21.58
CA GLY A 115 13.85 -2.04 -21.72
C GLY A 115 13.77 -3.55 -21.99
N ILE A 116 12.56 -4.14 -22.02
CA ILE A 116 12.38 -5.57 -22.27
C ILE A 116 12.65 -5.87 -23.74
N THR A 117 13.56 -6.79 -24.00
CA THR A 117 13.94 -7.24 -25.33
C THR A 117 12.99 -8.31 -25.87
N GLN A 118 12.96 -8.44 -27.20
CA GLN A 118 12.20 -9.52 -27.84
C GLN A 118 12.72 -10.91 -27.44
N GLU A 119 14.03 -11.05 -27.21
CA GLU A 119 14.64 -12.32 -26.79
C GLU A 119 14.16 -12.75 -25.40
N GLN A 120 14.06 -11.81 -24.45
CA GLN A 120 13.55 -12.09 -23.11
C GLN A 120 12.12 -12.67 -23.14
N VAL A 121 11.20 -12.04 -23.89
CA VAL A 121 9.83 -12.56 -23.98
C VAL A 121 9.72 -13.82 -24.84
N ASN A 122 10.62 -14.03 -25.82
CA ASN A 122 10.63 -15.24 -26.63
C ASN A 122 10.98 -16.49 -25.80
N ASN A 123 11.93 -16.32 -24.87
CA ASN A 123 12.46 -17.35 -23.98
C ASN A 123 11.66 -17.49 -22.67
N ALA A 124 10.72 -16.57 -22.41
CA ALA A 124 9.86 -16.60 -21.25
C ALA A 124 8.79 -17.69 -21.33
N LEU A 125 8.28 -18.09 -20.15
CA LEU A 125 7.08 -18.90 -20.03
C LEU A 125 5.84 -18.08 -20.40
N VAL A 126 4.77 -18.75 -20.85
CA VAL A 126 3.47 -18.08 -21.02
C VAL A 126 2.88 -17.72 -19.66
N PHE A 127 1.98 -16.73 -19.64
CA PHE A 127 1.42 -16.21 -18.39
C PHE A 127 0.84 -17.29 -17.47
N THR A 128 0.18 -18.33 -18.00
CA THR A 128 -0.42 -19.40 -17.19
C THR A 128 0.62 -20.12 -16.32
N ASP A 129 1.79 -20.40 -16.87
CA ASP A 129 2.86 -21.10 -16.15
C ASP A 129 3.58 -20.18 -15.16
N VAL A 130 3.77 -18.91 -15.55
CA VAL A 130 4.31 -17.87 -14.65
C VAL A 130 3.37 -17.68 -13.46
N PHE A 131 2.07 -17.59 -13.70
CA PHE A 131 1.05 -17.43 -12.67
C PHE A 131 1.06 -18.58 -11.67
N ILE A 132 1.16 -19.84 -12.15
CA ILE A 132 1.32 -21.01 -11.27
C ILE A 132 2.57 -20.89 -10.40
N ASN A 133 3.69 -20.41 -10.97
CA ASN A 133 4.92 -20.22 -10.21
C ASN A 133 4.81 -19.10 -9.17
N VAL A 134 4.12 -18.00 -9.47
CA VAL A 134 3.82 -16.94 -8.52
C VAL A 134 2.97 -17.46 -7.37
N GLU A 135 1.88 -18.17 -7.67
CA GLU A 135 1.00 -18.72 -6.64
C GLU A 135 1.71 -19.75 -5.78
N ARG A 136 2.55 -20.62 -6.36
CA ARG A 136 3.41 -21.52 -5.59
C ARG A 136 4.35 -20.74 -4.66
N TRP A 137 5.03 -19.72 -5.19
CA TRP A 137 5.96 -18.90 -4.42
C TRP A 137 5.29 -18.18 -3.24
N LEU A 138 4.06 -17.69 -3.43
CA LEU A 138 3.23 -17.07 -2.38
C LEU A 138 2.75 -18.08 -1.33
N ASN A 139 2.31 -19.27 -1.78
CA ASN A 139 1.83 -20.34 -0.90
C ASN A 139 2.96 -20.95 -0.04
N ASP A 140 4.13 -21.18 -0.62
CA ASP A 140 5.30 -21.73 0.09
C ASP A 140 5.73 -20.82 1.26
N ARG A 141 5.39 -19.53 1.18
CA ARG A 141 5.64 -18.50 2.21
C ARG A 141 4.43 -18.23 3.11
N ASN A 142 3.33 -18.96 2.95
CA ASN A 142 2.06 -18.77 3.67
C ASN A 142 1.50 -17.33 3.58
N LEU A 143 1.71 -16.66 2.44
CA LEU A 143 1.28 -15.27 2.23
C LEU A 143 -0.19 -15.17 1.78
N ILE A 144 -0.64 -16.18 1.04
CA ILE A 144 -2.01 -16.35 0.59
C ILE A 144 -2.53 -17.64 1.25
N SER A 145 -3.64 -17.56 1.98
CA SER A 145 -4.31 -18.73 2.56
C SER A 145 -5.82 -18.52 2.53
N ASP A 146 -6.58 -19.60 2.42
CA ASP A 146 -8.04 -19.54 2.32
C ASP A 146 -8.73 -19.03 3.59
N SER A 147 -8.06 -19.13 4.75
CA SER A 147 -8.65 -18.75 6.05
C SER A 147 -8.26 -17.36 6.53
N GLU A 148 -7.09 -16.86 6.14
CA GLU A 148 -6.58 -15.56 6.59
C GLU A 148 -5.50 -15.04 5.62
N GLN A 149 -5.73 -13.87 5.05
CA GLN A 149 -4.72 -13.20 4.22
C GLN A 149 -3.71 -12.49 5.13
N LYS A 150 -2.50 -13.06 5.21
CA LYS A 150 -1.41 -12.54 6.07
C LYS A 150 -0.55 -11.48 5.38
N CYS A 151 -0.77 -11.28 4.08
CA CYS A 151 -0.02 -10.38 3.22
C CYS A 151 -0.93 -9.36 2.53
N LEU A 152 -0.60 -8.08 2.65
CA LEU A 152 -1.25 -7.03 1.88
C LEU A 152 -0.53 -6.82 0.54
N PHE A 153 -1.27 -6.83 -0.56
CA PHE A 153 -0.72 -6.54 -1.87
C PHE A 153 -0.74 -5.03 -2.16
N ILE A 154 0.31 -4.54 -2.82
CA ILE A 154 0.55 -3.11 -3.06
C ILE A 154 0.86 -2.87 -4.53
N THR A 155 0.33 -1.78 -5.10
CA THR A 155 0.55 -1.36 -6.49
C THR A 155 0.67 0.18 -6.61
N ASP A 156 1.34 0.70 -7.66
CA ASP A 156 1.36 2.13 -8.01
C ASP A 156 0.12 2.54 -8.80
N GLY A 157 -1.04 2.47 -8.15
CA GLY A 157 -2.32 2.84 -8.75
C GLY A 157 -3.25 1.65 -9.02
N PRO A 158 -4.36 1.89 -9.74
CA PRO A 158 -5.39 0.87 -9.94
C PRO A 158 -5.09 -0.12 -11.08
N SER A 159 -4.19 0.22 -12.00
CA SER A 159 -4.07 -0.45 -13.30
C SER A 159 -3.66 -1.91 -13.20
N ASP A 160 -2.71 -2.24 -12.33
CA ASP A 160 -2.17 -3.59 -12.22
C ASP A 160 -3.24 -4.65 -12.02
N PHE A 161 -4.10 -4.43 -11.02
CA PHE A 161 -5.16 -5.38 -10.70
C PHE A 161 -6.45 -5.12 -11.48
N LYS A 162 -6.91 -3.88 -11.64
CA LYS A 162 -8.19 -3.60 -12.35
C LYS A 162 -8.10 -3.79 -13.86
N LYS A 163 -6.91 -3.64 -14.44
CA LYS A 163 -6.70 -3.68 -15.89
C LYS A 163 -5.82 -4.85 -16.29
N TYR A 164 -4.54 -4.85 -15.92
CA TYR A 164 -3.57 -5.79 -16.48
C TYR A 164 -3.86 -7.23 -16.07
N LEU A 165 -3.91 -7.51 -14.76
CA LEU A 165 -4.22 -8.84 -14.25
C LEU A 165 -5.61 -9.30 -14.67
N ARG A 166 -6.61 -8.41 -14.59
CA ARG A 166 -7.98 -8.73 -15.05
C ARG A 166 -7.99 -9.19 -16.50
N MET A 167 -7.45 -8.38 -17.41
CA MET A 167 -7.44 -8.69 -18.84
C MET A 167 -6.62 -9.95 -19.14
N GLN A 168 -5.48 -10.10 -18.46
CA GLN A 168 -4.64 -11.27 -18.65
C GLN A 168 -5.33 -12.56 -18.20
N CYS A 169 -6.02 -12.55 -17.05
CA CYS A 169 -6.84 -13.67 -16.59
C CYS A 169 -7.94 -14.02 -17.61
N GLU A 170 -8.61 -13.02 -18.20
CA GLU A 170 -9.62 -13.25 -19.24
C GLU A 170 -9.03 -13.92 -20.50
N ILE A 171 -7.87 -13.45 -20.97
CA ILE A 171 -7.19 -14.00 -22.15
C ILE A 171 -6.65 -15.41 -21.90
N SER A 172 -6.16 -15.66 -20.68
CA SER A 172 -5.57 -16.94 -20.29
C SER A 172 -6.58 -17.93 -19.72
N HIS A 173 -7.87 -17.58 -19.68
CA HIS A 173 -8.95 -18.38 -19.09
C HIS A 173 -8.67 -18.80 -17.62
N ILE A 174 -8.05 -17.90 -16.86
CA ILE A 174 -7.77 -18.06 -15.43
C ILE A 174 -8.86 -17.35 -14.62
N ILE A 175 -9.32 -17.99 -13.56
CA ILE A 175 -10.20 -17.34 -12.58
C ILE A 175 -9.40 -16.26 -11.86
N TYR A 176 -9.94 -15.03 -11.80
CA TYR A 176 -9.26 -13.92 -11.13
C TYR A 176 -8.94 -14.30 -9.67
N PRO A 177 -7.67 -14.17 -9.23
CA PRO A 177 -7.25 -14.72 -7.94
C PRO A 177 -7.85 -13.98 -6.75
N ASN A 178 -8.28 -14.75 -5.74
CA ASN A 178 -8.86 -14.22 -4.50
C ASN A 178 -7.96 -13.19 -3.81
N TRP A 179 -6.64 -13.42 -3.81
CA TRP A 179 -5.66 -12.54 -3.16
C TRP A 179 -5.50 -11.16 -3.85
N ALA A 180 -5.98 -11.00 -5.08
CA ALA A 180 -5.91 -9.75 -5.85
C ALA A 180 -7.22 -8.94 -5.85
N TYR A 181 -8.25 -9.35 -5.08
CA TYR A 181 -9.52 -8.61 -5.01
C TYR A 181 -9.43 -7.33 -4.19
N GLN A 182 -8.44 -7.21 -3.31
CA GLN A 182 -8.23 -6.04 -2.47
C GLN A 182 -6.75 -5.73 -2.43
N TRP A 183 -6.40 -4.44 -2.49
CA TRP A 183 -5.01 -4.01 -2.46
C TRP A 183 -4.87 -2.61 -1.90
N PHE A 184 -3.62 -2.25 -1.65
CA PHE A 184 -3.20 -0.94 -1.24
C PHE A 184 -2.58 -0.21 -2.43
N ASN A 185 -3.31 0.76 -2.96
CA ASN A 185 -2.78 1.74 -3.89
C ASN A 185 -1.91 2.73 -3.11
N VAL A 186 -0.58 2.65 -3.31
CA VAL A 186 0.39 3.47 -2.57
C VAL A 186 0.22 4.96 -2.83
N LYS A 187 -0.16 5.37 -4.04
CA LYS A 187 -0.29 6.79 -4.43
C LYS A 187 -1.33 7.52 -3.61
N LYS A 188 -2.46 6.85 -3.39
CA LYS A 188 -3.60 7.41 -2.67
C LYS A 188 -3.20 7.65 -1.22
N THR A 189 -2.68 6.62 -0.56
CA THR A 189 -2.23 6.75 0.82
C THR A 189 -1.07 7.73 0.95
N PHE A 190 -0.10 7.74 0.02
CA PHE A 190 1.02 8.67 0.07
C PHE A 190 0.56 10.12 0.03
N SER A 191 -0.34 10.46 -0.90
CA SER A 191 -0.93 11.80 -1.00
C SER A 191 -1.72 12.17 0.25
N ASP A 192 -2.57 11.28 0.74
CA ASP A 192 -3.43 11.52 1.90
C ASP A 192 -2.62 11.65 3.20
N PHE A 193 -1.59 10.82 3.39
CA PHE A 193 -0.79 10.75 4.61
C PHE A 193 0.20 11.93 4.74
N TYR A 194 0.81 12.33 3.64
CA TYR A 194 1.79 13.41 3.62
C TYR A 194 1.20 14.76 3.20
N PHE A 195 -0.08 14.83 2.83
CA PHE A 195 -0.73 16.05 2.34
C PHE A 195 -0.05 16.65 1.11
N VAL A 196 0.50 15.80 0.24
CA VAL A 196 1.17 16.20 -1.01
C VAL A 196 0.31 15.82 -2.21
N MET A 197 0.53 16.49 -3.35
CA MET A 197 -0.21 16.19 -4.58
C MET A 197 0.06 14.76 -5.06
N PRO A 198 -0.96 14.04 -5.57
CA PRO A 198 -0.76 12.74 -6.19
C PRO A 198 0.22 12.85 -7.37
N GLY A 199 1.14 11.90 -7.48
CA GLY A 199 2.18 11.89 -8.51
C GLY A 199 2.58 10.49 -8.97
N ARG A 200 3.56 10.42 -9.87
CA ARG A 200 4.22 9.16 -10.24
C ARG A 200 5.22 8.74 -9.17
N ILE A 201 5.75 7.52 -9.28
CA ILE A 201 6.79 7.02 -8.38
C ILE A 201 7.94 8.01 -8.17
N GLN A 202 8.40 8.66 -9.24
CA GLN A 202 9.46 9.67 -9.20
C GLN A 202 9.09 10.86 -8.30
N ASN A 203 7.85 11.36 -8.38
CA ASN A 203 7.40 12.46 -7.53
C ASN A 203 7.33 12.05 -6.06
N MET A 204 6.91 10.81 -5.76
CA MET A 204 6.91 10.31 -4.38
C MET A 204 8.34 10.23 -3.82
N LEU A 205 9.27 9.68 -4.60
CA LEU A 205 10.70 9.60 -4.23
C LEU A 205 11.34 10.99 -4.08
N GLU A 206 11.04 11.92 -4.99
CA GLU A 206 11.47 13.31 -4.92
C GLU A 206 11.00 13.96 -3.61
N ASN A 207 9.71 13.83 -3.26
CA ASN A 207 9.19 14.37 -2.01
C ASN A 207 9.87 13.76 -0.77
N LEU A 208 10.28 12.49 -0.83
CA LEU A 208 11.03 11.81 0.23
C LEU A 208 12.54 12.10 0.22
N HIS A 209 13.05 12.83 -0.79
CA HIS A 209 14.48 12.94 -1.09
C HIS A 209 15.18 11.56 -1.13
N LEU A 210 14.56 10.61 -1.85
CA LEU A 210 15.12 9.30 -2.19
C LEU A 210 15.52 9.28 -3.66
N PRO A 211 16.71 8.77 -4.02
CA PRO A 211 17.03 8.53 -5.42
C PRO A 211 16.23 7.32 -5.94
N PHE A 212 15.84 7.36 -7.21
CA PHE A 212 15.36 6.17 -7.92
C PHE A 212 16.52 5.19 -8.13
N HIS A 213 16.30 3.90 -7.91
CA HIS A 213 17.29 2.84 -8.15
C HIS A 213 16.87 1.97 -9.33
N GLY A 214 17.80 1.67 -10.24
CA GLY A 214 17.51 0.84 -11.42
C GLY A 214 16.96 1.65 -12.60
N ASN A 215 16.20 1.00 -13.46
CA ASN A 215 15.63 1.57 -14.68
C ASN A 215 14.12 1.79 -14.52
N LEU A 216 13.68 3.01 -14.80
CA LEU A 216 12.25 3.34 -14.83
C LEU A 216 11.55 2.47 -15.90
N HIS A 217 10.37 1.93 -15.57
CA HIS A 217 9.59 1.01 -16.41
C HIS A 217 10.20 -0.39 -16.58
N SER A 218 11.19 -0.75 -15.75
CA SER A 218 11.40 -2.15 -15.42
C SER A 218 10.51 -2.46 -14.21
N GLY A 219 9.61 -3.41 -14.35
CA GLY A 219 8.62 -3.71 -13.31
C GLY A 219 9.29 -4.09 -11.99
N LEU A 220 10.39 -4.84 -12.01
CA LEU A 220 11.12 -5.18 -10.78
C LEU A 220 11.73 -3.94 -10.10
N ASP A 221 12.39 -3.07 -10.86
CA ASP A 221 13.02 -1.86 -10.32
C ASP A 221 11.96 -0.89 -9.78
N ASP A 222 10.84 -0.72 -10.49
CA ASP A 222 9.72 0.09 -10.03
C ASP A 222 9.10 -0.50 -8.75
N ALA A 223 8.86 -1.82 -8.69
CA ALA A 223 8.37 -2.51 -7.49
C ALA A 223 9.33 -2.37 -6.29
N ILE A 224 10.65 -2.40 -6.49
CA ILE A 224 11.65 -2.16 -5.44
C ILE A 224 11.53 -0.71 -4.92
N ASN A 225 11.41 0.26 -5.81
CA ASN A 225 11.28 1.67 -5.42
C ASN A 225 9.95 1.96 -4.71
N ILE A 226 8.85 1.36 -5.16
CA ILE A 226 7.57 1.39 -4.45
C ILE A 226 7.73 0.76 -3.06
N GLY A 227 8.43 -0.36 -2.96
CA GLY A 227 8.74 -0.99 -1.68
C GLY A 227 9.48 -0.07 -0.70
N ARG A 228 10.46 0.70 -1.20
CA ARG A 228 11.17 1.71 -0.42
C ARG A 228 10.26 2.85 0.06
N ILE A 229 9.31 3.28 -0.77
CA ILE A 229 8.29 4.26 -0.37
C ILE A 229 7.40 3.68 0.74
N VAL A 230 6.96 2.42 0.61
CA VAL A 230 6.14 1.72 1.61
C VAL A 230 6.87 1.59 2.94
N ILE A 231 8.16 1.22 2.92
CA ILE A 231 9.00 1.17 4.12
C ILE A 231 9.05 2.55 4.80
N GLN A 232 9.22 3.63 4.02
CA GLN A 232 9.23 4.98 4.57
C GLN A 232 7.87 5.38 5.17
N LEU A 233 6.75 4.98 4.55
CA LEU A 233 5.41 5.18 5.12
C LEU A 233 5.28 4.48 6.48
N ILE A 234 5.72 3.22 6.59
CA ILE A 234 5.70 2.47 7.86
C ILE A 234 6.57 3.17 8.92
N GLN A 235 7.79 3.59 8.55
CA GLN A 235 8.72 4.30 9.44
C GLN A 235 8.15 5.62 9.95
N ASP A 236 7.33 6.29 9.16
CA ASP A 236 6.71 7.56 9.51
C ASP A 236 5.38 7.37 10.28
N GLY A 237 4.98 6.13 10.54
CA GLY A 237 3.82 5.78 11.35
C GLY A 237 2.52 5.59 10.56
N CYS A 238 2.59 5.42 9.23
CA CYS A 238 1.42 5.12 8.42
C CYS A 238 0.97 3.67 8.62
N VAL A 239 -0.29 3.45 9.00
CA VAL A 239 -0.90 2.12 9.08
C VAL A 239 -1.37 1.67 7.70
N LEU A 240 -0.88 0.53 7.23
CA LEU A 240 -1.21 0.03 5.90
C LEU A 240 -2.53 -0.74 5.91
N VAL A 241 -3.52 -0.24 5.16
CA VAL A 241 -4.85 -0.86 5.02
C VAL A 241 -5.30 -0.82 3.56
N SER A 242 -5.86 -1.92 3.06
CA SER A 242 -6.40 -1.98 1.69
C SER A 242 -7.36 -0.81 1.42
N ASN A 243 -7.09 -0.07 0.36
CA ASN A 243 -7.78 1.17 0.02
C ASN A 243 -8.44 1.13 -1.37
N GLU A 244 -8.28 0.01 -2.09
CA GLU A 244 -8.91 -0.29 -3.37
C GLU A 244 -9.34 -1.76 -3.47
N TYR A 245 -10.32 -1.99 -4.34
CA TYR A 245 -11.03 -3.27 -4.47
C TYR A 245 -11.40 -3.53 -5.94
N TYR A 246 -11.38 -4.80 -6.32
CA TYR A 246 -11.92 -5.29 -7.58
C TYR A 246 -13.43 -5.45 -7.45
N ALA A 247 -14.20 -4.55 -8.04
CA ALA A 247 -15.65 -4.66 -8.07
C ALA A 247 -16.06 -5.66 -9.15
N LEU A 248 -16.60 -6.82 -8.74
CA LEU A 248 -17.36 -7.66 -9.66
C LEU A 248 -18.53 -6.83 -10.20
N SER A 249 -18.53 -6.56 -11.50
CA SER A 249 -19.68 -5.92 -12.15
C SER A 249 -20.93 -6.75 -11.82
N ARG A 250 -21.91 -6.14 -11.16
CA ARG A 250 -23.26 -6.73 -11.08
C ARG A 250 -23.78 -6.80 -12.52
N VAL A 251 -23.78 -7.99 -13.10
CA VAL A 251 -24.57 -8.24 -14.30
C VAL A 251 -26.02 -8.16 -13.84
N THR A 252 -26.70 -7.05 -14.11
CA THR A 252 -28.16 -7.00 -14.09
C THR A 252 -28.66 -7.70 -15.34
N SER A 253 -28.62 -9.03 -15.35
CA SER A 253 -29.29 -9.82 -16.39
C SER A 253 -30.75 -10.02 -15.99
N GLY A 254 -31.63 -9.32 -16.69
CA GLY A 254 -33.02 -9.74 -16.79
C GLY A 254 -33.06 -11.18 -17.33
N ARG A 255 -33.80 -12.03 -16.60
CA ARG A 255 -34.23 -13.40 -16.96
C ARG A 255 -33.12 -14.44 -17.17
N ASN A 256 -32.99 -15.30 -16.16
CA ASN A 256 -32.53 -16.70 -16.17
C ASN A 256 -31.33 -17.03 -17.06
N THR A 257 -30.15 -17.11 -16.43
CA THR A 257 -29.15 -18.13 -16.80
C THR A 257 -28.36 -18.50 -15.56
N LEU A 258 -28.46 -19.77 -15.16
CA LEU A 258 -27.68 -20.36 -14.08
C LEU A 258 -26.22 -20.51 -14.55
N LEU A 259 -25.29 -19.79 -13.90
CA LEU A 259 -23.86 -20.05 -13.98
C LEU A 259 -23.27 -20.04 -12.56
N SER A 260 -22.99 -21.25 -12.07
CA SER A 260 -21.97 -21.64 -11.09
C SER A 260 -21.65 -20.67 -9.96
N THR A 261 -22.51 -20.65 -8.95
CA THR A 261 -22.16 -20.22 -7.58
C THR A 261 -21.24 -21.26 -6.94
N ALA A 262 -19.93 -21.13 -7.15
CA ALA A 262 -18.94 -21.72 -6.26
C ALA A 262 -18.42 -20.62 -5.32
N GLN A 263 -19.12 -20.49 -4.18
CA GLN A 263 -18.67 -19.89 -2.92
C GLN A 263 -18.00 -18.50 -2.99
N TYR A 264 -18.80 -17.47 -3.22
CA TYR A 264 -18.51 -16.14 -2.70
C TYR A 264 -19.67 -15.73 -1.79
N ASP A 265 -19.45 -15.75 -0.48
CA ASP A 265 -20.42 -15.33 0.53
C ASP A 265 -20.05 -13.92 1.04
N PRO A 266 -20.78 -12.86 0.61
CA PRO A 266 -20.57 -11.51 1.10
C PRO A 266 -20.75 -11.37 2.62
N ALA A 267 -21.43 -12.31 3.29
CA ALA A 267 -21.62 -12.29 4.74
C ALA A 267 -20.38 -12.77 5.52
N LYS A 268 -19.37 -13.36 4.86
CA LYS A 268 -18.06 -13.68 5.47
C LYS A 268 -17.08 -12.49 5.46
N MET A 269 -17.40 -11.40 4.77
CA MET A 269 -16.71 -10.10 4.86
C MET A 269 -17.11 -9.34 6.13
N ILE A 270 -17.01 -10.01 7.28
CA ILE A 270 -17.12 -9.34 8.58
C ILE A 270 -15.74 -8.76 8.89
N CYS A 271 -15.71 -7.43 9.03
CA CYS A 271 -14.65 -6.68 9.72
C CYS A 271 -14.12 -7.49 10.90
N LEU A 272 -12.86 -7.95 10.83
CA LEU A 272 -12.23 -8.82 11.84
C LEU A 272 -12.08 -8.17 13.23
N ASN A 273 -12.56 -6.93 13.44
CA ASN A 273 -12.53 -6.25 14.73
C ASN A 273 -13.91 -5.89 15.32
N CYS A 274 -15.02 -6.44 14.84
CA CYS A 274 -16.30 -6.29 15.56
C CYS A 274 -16.55 -7.52 16.43
N SER A 275 -16.07 -7.48 17.67
CA SER A 275 -16.41 -8.44 18.72
C SER A 275 -17.92 -8.64 18.79
N LYS A 276 -18.32 -9.91 18.88
CA LYS A 276 -19.70 -10.44 18.84
C LYS A 276 -20.61 -9.83 19.92
N SER A 277 -21.10 -8.60 19.71
CA SER A 277 -22.25 -8.04 20.41
C SER A 277 -22.71 -6.76 19.72
N HIS A 278 -23.73 -6.89 18.86
CA HIS A 278 -24.66 -5.85 18.35
C HIS A 278 -24.87 -5.91 16.83
N PHE A 279 -25.66 -6.89 16.42
CA PHE A 279 -26.14 -7.10 15.04
C PHE A 279 -27.11 -6.02 14.51
N LYS A 280 -27.24 -4.85 15.16
CA LYS A 280 -28.25 -3.83 14.81
C LYS A 280 -27.72 -2.49 14.30
N ASP A 281 -26.40 -2.25 14.27
CA ASP A 281 -25.88 -0.88 14.04
C ASP A 281 -24.98 -0.70 12.80
N GLN A 282 -24.98 -1.63 11.85
CA GLN A 282 -24.10 -1.56 10.67
C GLN A 282 -24.52 -0.53 9.60
N ARG A 283 -25.76 -0.03 9.62
CA ARG A 283 -26.17 1.10 8.76
C ARG A 283 -25.69 2.46 9.29
N SER A 284 -25.61 2.65 10.61
CA SER A 284 -25.22 3.95 11.19
C SER A 284 -23.74 4.25 10.96
N CYS A 285 -22.85 3.26 11.09
CA CYS A 285 -21.40 3.45 10.85
C CYS A 285 -21.07 3.89 9.41
N MET A 286 -21.78 3.36 8.42
CA MET A 286 -21.54 3.72 7.01
C MET A 286 -22.15 5.09 6.67
N GLU A 287 -23.30 5.44 7.26
CA GLU A 287 -23.88 6.78 7.13
C GLU A 287 -23.05 7.87 7.82
N ASP A 288 -22.41 7.56 8.95
CA ASP A 288 -21.55 8.51 9.68
C ASP A 288 -20.21 8.75 8.97
N ALA A 289 -19.65 7.74 8.30
CA ALA A 289 -18.46 7.90 7.45
C ALA A 289 -18.75 8.81 6.24
N VAL A 290 -19.91 8.64 5.59
CA VAL A 290 -20.35 9.50 4.48
C VAL A 290 -20.63 10.94 4.95
N LYS A 291 -21.25 11.12 6.12
CA LYS A 291 -21.48 12.45 6.72
C LYS A 291 -20.18 13.18 7.10
N ARG A 292 -19.12 12.46 7.52
CA ARG A 292 -17.79 13.04 7.78
C ARG A 292 -17.11 13.53 6.50
N ILE A 293 -17.24 12.79 5.40
CA ILE A 293 -16.70 13.16 4.08
C ILE A 293 -17.45 14.36 3.46
N GLN A 294 -18.74 14.52 3.77
CA GLN A 294 -19.52 15.67 3.31
C GLN A 294 -19.26 16.95 4.13
N ARG A 295 -18.89 16.84 5.41
CA ARG A 295 -18.53 17.98 6.28
C ARG A 295 -17.15 18.58 5.97
N SER A 296 -16.19 17.78 5.48
CA SER A 296 -14.87 18.31 5.09
C SER A 296 -14.92 19.18 3.84
N LYS A 297 -15.90 18.96 2.94
CA LYS A 297 -16.08 19.77 1.73
C LYS A 297 -16.75 21.13 1.97
N SER A 298 -17.44 21.33 3.09
CA SER A 298 -18.12 22.60 3.41
C SER A 298 -17.31 23.57 4.28
N HIS A 299 -16.25 23.11 4.96
CA HIS A 299 -15.34 23.98 5.72
C HIS A 299 -14.30 24.70 4.86
N HIS A 300 -14.02 24.20 3.65
CA HIS A 300 -13.00 24.78 2.79
C HIS A 300 -13.40 26.14 2.16
N SER A 301 -14.69 26.50 2.21
CA SER A 301 -15.22 27.75 1.63
C SER A 301 -15.37 28.91 2.62
N GLN A 302 -15.02 28.75 3.91
CA GLN A 302 -15.23 29.81 4.93
C GLN A 302 -13.95 30.36 5.60
N ILE A 303 -12.75 29.89 5.26
CA ILE A 303 -11.51 30.31 5.95
C ILE A 303 -10.89 31.60 5.35
N HIS A 304 -11.50 32.20 4.32
CA HIS A 304 -11.11 33.52 3.80
C HIS A 304 -11.95 34.68 4.35
N SER A 305 -12.11 34.78 5.67
CA SER A 305 -12.45 36.06 6.32
C SER A 305 -12.25 35.99 7.84
N ASN A 306 -11.10 36.48 8.30
CA ASN A 306 -10.96 37.41 9.44
C ASN A 306 -9.57 37.30 10.07
N ARG A 307 -8.74 38.30 9.77
CA ARG A 307 -7.57 38.68 10.56
C ARG A 307 -8.02 39.59 11.69
N SER A 308 -7.64 39.25 12.92
CA SER A 308 -6.98 40.12 13.91
C SER A 308 -7.18 39.51 15.30
N ILE A 309 -6.11 39.44 16.10
CA ILE A 309 -6.05 39.75 17.54
C ILE A 309 -4.69 39.29 18.10
N SER A 310 -3.93 40.30 18.56
CA SER A 310 -3.07 40.41 19.74
C SER A 310 -2.21 39.22 20.24
N SER A 311 -0.92 39.53 20.35
CA SER A 311 0.16 38.78 20.97
C SER A 311 -0.06 38.47 22.45
N LYS A 312 -0.04 37.18 22.81
CA LYS A 312 0.36 36.72 24.15
C LYS A 312 1.38 35.59 23.98
N LYS A 313 2.48 35.67 24.74
CA LYS A 313 3.53 34.63 24.80
C LYS A 313 2.90 33.31 25.27
N ILE A 314 3.11 32.23 24.52
CA ILE A 314 2.67 30.86 24.81
C ILE A 314 3.92 30.02 25.10
N PRO A 315 3.89 29.07 26.07
CA PRO A 315 5.08 28.33 26.52
C PRO A 315 5.70 27.48 25.40
N SER A 316 7.02 27.27 25.49
CA SER A 316 7.81 26.44 24.59
C SER A 316 7.40 24.97 24.63
N LEU A 317 7.61 24.27 23.52
CA LEU A 317 7.39 22.83 23.28
C LEU A 317 8.30 21.89 24.12
N LEU A 318 8.72 22.34 25.31
CA LEU A 318 9.54 21.62 26.26
C LEU A 318 8.63 21.19 27.41
N ASP A 319 8.71 19.91 27.79
CA ASP A 319 8.08 19.27 28.96
C ASP A 319 6.73 18.56 28.77
N LEU A 320 6.54 17.85 27.64
CA LEU A 320 5.59 16.72 27.63
C LEU A 320 6.33 15.43 28.01
N PRO A 321 5.90 14.68 29.04
CA PRO A 321 6.60 13.50 29.51
C PRO A 321 6.54 12.35 28.49
N TYR A 322 7.67 11.67 28.34
CA TYR A 322 7.86 10.49 27.51
C TYR A 322 6.96 9.33 27.96
N PRO A 323 6.30 8.60 27.05
CA PRO A 323 5.91 7.24 27.34
C PRO A 323 7.18 6.39 27.40
N SER A 324 7.58 6.01 28.62
CA SER A 324 8.66 5.05 28.84
C SER A 324 8.23 3.68 28.30
N CYS A 325 8.87 3.21 27.25
CA CYS A 325 8.87 1.79 26.92
C CYS A 325 9.72 1.04 27.96
N THR A 326 9.12 0.67 29.09
CA THR A 326 9.65 -0.36 29.98
C THR A 326 8.64 -1.49 30.06
N ASN A 327 8.91 -2.56 29.32
CA ASN A 327 8.52 -3.91 29.75
C ASN A 327 9.74 -4.81 29.56
N SER A 328 10.66 -4.73 30.52
CA SER A 328 11.48 -5.86 30.92
C SER A 328 10.61 -6.71 31.86
N GLN A 329 10.14 -7.86 31.40
CA GLN A 329 9.77 -8.94 32.31
C GLN A 329 10.90 -9.95 32.32
N THR A 330 11.71 -9.80 33.35
CA THR A 330 12.62 -10.80 33.90
C THR A 330 11.81 -12.00 34.40
N PHE A 331 12.01 -13.18 33.81
CA PHE A 331 11.67 -14.46 34.44
C PHE A 331 12.95 -15.13 34.97
N ARG A 332 13.15 -15.02 36.28
CA ARG A 332 13.93 -15.91 37.18
C ARG A 332 13.07 -15.99 38.45
N HIS A 333 12.85 -17.08 39.16
CA HIS A 333 13.38 -18.43 39.22
C HIS A 333 12.30 -19.25 39.97
N GLN A 334 12.20 -20.56 39.75
CA GLN A 334 12.22 -21.50 40.88
C GLN A 334 12.50 -22.92 40.40
N SER A 335 13.73 -23.35 40.70
CA SER A 335 14.14 -24.74 40.82
C SER A 335 13.44 -25.37 42.02
N SER A 336 12.84 -26.55 41.84
CA SER A 336 12.72 -27.53 42.91
C SER A 336 13.10 -28.90 42.35
N SER A 337 14.21 -29.44 42.87
CA SER A 337 14.53 -30.84 42.75
C SER A 337 13.73 -31.61 43.79
N SER A 338 13.13 -32.73 43.41
CA SER A 338 13.02 -33.87 44.32
C SER A 338 13.14 -35.16 43.51
N ARG A 339 14.06 -36.00 43.97
CA ARG A 339 14.26 -37.39 43.56
C ARG A 339 13.03 -38.21 43.96
N LEU A 340 12.72 -39.28 43.21
CA LEU A 340 12.81 -40.68 43.66
C LEU A 340 12.12 -41.61 42.63
N SER A 341 12.64 -42.85 42.61
CA SER A 341 12.31 -44.05 41.82
C SER A 341 12.53 -43.98 40.31
#